data_AF-A0A359M600-F1
#
_entry.id   AF-A0A359M600-F1
#
_cell.length_a   1.000
_cell.length_b   1.000
_cell.length_c   1.000
_cell.angle_alpha   90.00
_cell.angle_beta   90.00
_cell.angle_gamma   90.00
#
_symmetry.space_group_name_H-M   'P 1'
#
loop_
_entity.id
_entity.type
_entity.pdbx_description
1 polymer ?
#
loop_
_entity_poly.entity_id
_entity_poly.type
_entity_poly.pdbx_seq_one_letter_code
_entity_poly.pdbx_strand_id
1 'polypeptide(L)'
;KISYINEIGRLAEKVGADIQQVARGIGLDARIGTRFLQAGIGWGGSCFGKDTSALVSTATEYNLAMPIVTAAREINRQQRERVVERLLSELKILKGRTVGLLGLAFKPHTDDLREAPAIDIAKRLL
;
A
#
# COMPACT_ATOMS: atom_id res chain seq x y z
N LYS A 1 -2.72 -5.07 -8.99
CA LYS A 1 -1.66 -4.20 -9.55
C LYS A 1 -0.97 -3.35 -8.49
N ILE A 2 -1.69 -2.51 -7.72
CA ILE A 2 -1.06 -1.63 -6.71
C ILE A 2 -0.25 -2.44 -5.67
N SER A 3 -0.85 -3.46 -5.04
CA SER A 3 -0.11 -4.28 -4.06
C SER A 3 1.09 -5.00 -4.68
N TYR A 4 0.96 -5.52 -5.91
CA TYR A 4 2.07 -6.12 -6.64
C TYR A 4 3.21 -5.12 -6.84
N ILE A 5 2.96 -3.92 -7.38
CA ILE A 5 4.04 -2.97 -7.62
C ILE A 5 4.63 -2.42 -6.32
N ASN A 6 3.84 -2.38 -5.24
CA ASN A 6 4.32 -2.07 -3.90
C ASN A 6 5.32 -3.12 -3.40
N GLU A 7 5.01 -4.41 -3.57
CA GLU A 7 5.90 -5.51 -3.23
C GLU A 7 7.20 -5.47 -4.05
N ILE A 8 7.11 -5.25 -5.37
CA ILE A 8 8.28 -5.02 -6.22
C ILE A 8 9.07 -3.79 -5.75
N GLY A 9 8.40 -2.73 -5.32
CA GLY A 9 9.05 -1.55 -4.73
C GLY A 9 9.87 -1.87 -3.48
N ARG A 10 9.43 -2.83 -2.66
CA ARG A 10 10.21 -3.27 -1.50
C ARG A 10 11.50 -3.97 -1.91
N LEU A 11 11.41 -4.84 -2.92
CA LEU A 11 12.58 -5.51 -3.49
C LEU A 11 13.52 -4.48 -4.12
N ALA A 12 12.98 -3.54 -4.90
CA ALA A 12 13.75 -2.46 -5.53
C ALA A 12 14.58 -1.68 -4.50
N GLU A 13 13.99 -1.28 -3.36
CA GLU A 13 14.73 -0.61 -2.29
C GLU A 13 15.85 -1.48 -1.70
N LYS A 14 15.66 -2.80 -1.58
CA LYS A 14 16.69 -3.71 -1.06
C LYS A 14 17.86 -3.95 -2.01
N VAL A 15 17.61 -3.90 -3.32
CA VAL A 15 18.63 -4.14 -4.35
C VAL A 15 19.20 -2.84 -4.94
N GLY A 16 18.78 -1.67 -4.44
CA GLY A 16 19.23 -0.37 -4.91
C GLY A 16 18.67 0.05 -6.28
N ALA A 17 17.52 -0.49 -6.68
CA ALA A 17 16.84 -0.15 -7.93
C ALA A 17 15.78 0.95 -7.74
N ASP A 18 15.51 1.71 -8.81
CA ASP A 18 14.42 2.69 -8.86
C ASP A 18 13.11 2.03 -9.30
N ILE A 19 12.14 1.97 -8.39
CA ILE A 19 10.81 1.40 -8.67
C ILE A 19 10.07 2.13 -9.79
N GLN A 20 10.30 3.43 -10.02
CA GLN A 20 9.65 4.16 -11.11
C GLN A 20 10.15 3.70 -12.48
N GLN A 21 11.44 3.40 -12.60
CA GLN A 21 12.03 2.84 -13.82
C GLN A 21 11.56 1.40 -14.05
N VAL A 22 11.54 0.58 -13.00
CA VAL A 22 11.01 -0.79 -13.06
C VAL A 22 9.54 -0.80 -13.48
N ALA A 23 8.71 0.03 -12.85
CA ALA A 23 7.29 0.15 -13.18
C ALA A 23 7.07 0.63 -14.62
N ARG A 24 7.89 1.57 -15.11
CA ARG A 24 7.88 2.02 -16.50
C ARG A 24 8.19 0.86 -17.44
N GLY A 25 9.27 0.12 -17.19
CA GLY A 25 9.67 -1.03 -18.00
C GLY A 25 8.57 -2.10 -18.09
N ILE A 26 7.98 -2.47 -16.95
CA ILE A 26 6.84 -3.40 -16.89
C ILE A 26 5.63 -2.85 -17.67
N GLY A 27 5.35 -1.56 -17.55
CA GLY A 27 4.20 -0.91 -18.17
C GLY A 27 4.29 -0.71 -19.69
N LEU A 28 5.48 -0.84 -20.29
CA LEU A 28 5.67 -0.77 -21.75
C LEU A 28 5.08 -1.98 -22.48
N ASP A 29 4.93 -3.12 -21.78
CA ASP A 29 4.19 -4.25 -22.31
C ASP A 29 2.69 -3.93 -22.33
N ALA A 30 2.11 -3.86 -23.54
CA ALA A 30 0.71 -3.52 -23.75
C ALA A 30 -0.27 -4.46 -23.04
N ARG A 31 0.13 -5.71 -22.74
CA ARG A 31 -0.70 -6.68 -22.00
C ARG A 31 -0.82 -6.33 -20.52
N ILE A 32 0.16 -5.60 -19.98
CA ILE A 32 0.18 -5.16 -18.58
C ILE A 32 -0.34 -3.74 -18.44
N GLY A 33 0.18 -2.84 -19.28
CA GLY A 33 -0.16 -1.41 -19.32
C GLY A 33 0.30 -0.60 -18.10
N THR A 34 0.39 0.71 -18.27
CA THR A 34 1.01 1.66 -17.31
C THR A 34 0.14 2.06 -16.12
N ARG A 35 -1.18 1.86 -16.21
CA ARG A 35 -2.12 2.31 -15.16
C ARG A 35 -1.99 1.44 -13.90
N PHE A 36 -2.11 2.08 -12.73
CA PHE A 36 -2.06 1.43 -11.41
C PHE A 36 -0.73 0.70 -11.09
N LEU A 37 0.37 1.22 -11.64
CA LEU A 37 1.74 0.78 -11.37
C LEU A 37 2.56 1.84 -10.59
N GLN A 38 1.87 2.77 -9.94
CA GLN A 38 2.50 3.75 -9.05
C GLN A 38 2.64 3.13 -7.66
N ALA A 39 3.87 2.73 -7.30
CA ALA A 39 4.17 2.25 -5.95
C ALA A 39 4.03 3.40 -4.92
N GLY A 40 3.59 3.08 -3.72
CA GLY A 40 3.36 4.05 -2.64
C GLY A 40 3.05 3.39 -1.30
N ILE A 41 2.42 4.16 -0.41
CA ILE A 41 2.13 3.77 0.99
C ILE A 41 0.92 2.83 1.17
N GLY A 42 0.44 2.27 0.06
CA GLY A 42 -0.77 1.46 0.03
C GLY A 42 -1.98 2.22 -0.52
N TRP A 43 -3.02 1.48 -0.83
CA TRP A 43 -4.33 1.96 -1.24
C TRP A 43 -5.29 2.04 -0.06
N GLY A 44 -6.32 2.87 -0.24
CA GLY A 44 -7.40 3.13 0.71
C GLY A 44 -8.71 3.44 0.00
N GLY A 45 -9.56 4.21 0.64
CA GLY A 45 -10.89 4.57 0.15
C GLY A 45 -11.91 3.47 0.43
N SER A 46 -13.19 3.80 0.24
CA SER A 46 -14.28 2.91 0.64
C SER A 46 -14.39 1.62 -0.18
N CYS A 47 -13.81 1.53 -1.37
CA CYS A 47 -14.09 0.43 -2.29
C CYS A 47 -13.09 -0.73 -2.16
N PHE A 48 -11.80 -0.51 -2.40
CA PHE A 48 -10.85 -1.62 -2.48
C PHE A 48 -10.78 -2.47 -1.21
N GLY A 49 -10.80 -1.84 -0.01
CA GLY A 49 -10.78 -2.57 1.25
C GLY A 49 -12.02 -3.45 1.44
N LYS A 50 -13.21 -2.86 1.30
CA LYS A 50 -14.48 -3.59 1.50
C LYS A 50 -14.69 -4.66 0.43
N ASP A 51 -14.44 -4.33 -0.85
CA ASP A 51 -14.78 -5.21 -1.97
C ASP A 51 -13.87 -6.44 -1.99
N THR A 52 -12.57 -6.27 -1.71
CA THR A 52 -11.64 -7.39 -1.61
C THR A 52 -11.87 -8.23 -0.36
N SER A 53 -12.32 -7.64 0.75
CA SER A 53 -12.71 -8.39 1.94
C SER A 53 -13.97 -9.21 1.71
N ALA A 54 -14.99 -8.61 1.10
CA ALA A 54 -16.23 -9.28 0.74
C ALA A 54 -15.97 -10.45 -0.21
N LEU A 55 -15.14 -10.23 -1.25
CA LEU A 55 -14.76 -11.28 -2.20
C LEU A 55 -14.10 -12.49 -1.52
N VAL A 56 -13.19 -12.26 -0.57
CA VAL A 56 -12.53 -13.33 0.20
C VAL A 56 -13.54 -14.05 1.10
N SER A 57 -14.43 -13.31 1.76
CA SER A 57 -15.49 -13.89 2.61
C SER A 57 -16.42 -14.78 1.79
N THR A 58 -16.94 -14.27 0.68
CA THR A 58 -17.81 -15.02 -0.23
C THR A 58 -17.10 -16.28 -0.73
N ALA A 59 -15.85 -16.20 -1.20
CA ALA A 59 -15.14 -17.39 -1.65
C ALA A 59 -14.98 -18.45 -0.54
N THR A 60 -14.78 -18.01 0.70
CA THR A 60 -14.67 -18.90 1.86
C THR A 60 -15.98 -19.65 2.14
N GLU A 61 -17.14 -19.01 1.96
CA GLU A 61 -18.45 -19.67 2.07
C GLU A 61 -18.63 -20.82 1.07
N TYR A 62 -17.92 -20.77 -0.06
CA TYR A 62 -17.87 -21.84 -1.07
C TYR A 62 -16.62 -22.74 -0.96
N ASN A 63 -15.93 -22.73 0.19
CA ASN A 63 -14.69 -23.49 0.43
C ASN A 63 -13.58 -23.23 -0.61
N LEU A 64 -13.53 -22.01 -1.18
CA LEU A 64 -12.53 -21.59 -2.15
C LEU A 64 -11.55 -20.59 -1.52
N ALA A 65 -10.27 -20.94 -1.56
CA ALA A 65 -9.20 -20.03 -1.15
C ALA A 65 -8.91 -18.98 -2.22
N MET A 66 -8.67 -17.73 -1.78
CA MET A 66 -8.31 -16.60 -2.67
C MET A 66 -6.90 -16.07 -2.37
N PRO A 67 -5.84 -16.89 -2.55
CA PRO A 67 -4.49 -16.57 -2.08
C PRO A 67 -3.94 -15.26 -2.67
N ILE A 68 -4.22 -14.98 -3.94
CA ILE A 68 -3.76 -13.75 -4.62
C ILE A 68 -4.40 -12.50 -4.00
N VAL A 69 -5.72 -12.54 -3.75
CA VAL A 69 -6.44 -11.39 -3.17
C VAL A 69 -6.04 -11.20 -1.71
N THR A 70 -5.92 -12.29 -0.96
CA THR A 70 -5.44 -12.27 0.43
C THR A 70 -4.03 -11.68 0.52
N ALA A 71 -3.10 -12.13 -0.33
CA ALA A 71 -1.74 -11.58 -0.39
C ALA A 71 -1.75 -10.09 -0.76
N ALA A 72 -2.58 -9.68 -1.73
CA ALA A 72 -2.69 -8.27 -2.11
C ALA A 72 -3.19 -7.38 -0.95
N ARG A 73 -4.13 -7.86 -0.14
CA ARG A 73 -4.60 -7.16 1.07
C ARG A 73 -3.52 -7.08 2.14
N GLU A 74 -2.79 -8.17 2.37
CA GLU A 74 -1.74 -8.22 3.38
C GLU A 74 -0.55 -7.33 3.01
N ILE A 75 -0.09 -7.35 1.75
CA ILE A 75 0.93 -6.43 1.26
C ILE A 75 0.49 -4.97 1.48
N ASN A 76 -0.79 -4.66 1.25
CA ASN A 76 -1.31 -3.32 1.46
C ASN A 76 -1.24 -2.88 2.92
N ARG A 77 -1.64 -3.77 3.85
CA ARG A 77 -1.54 -3.54 5.29
C ARG A 77 -0.09 -3.26 5.70
N GLN A 78 0.83 -4.11 5.26
CA GLN A 78 2.26 -4.00 5.54
C GLN A 78 2.90 -2.71 4.99
N GLN A 79 2.39 -2.14 3.88
CA GLN A 79 2.94 -0.87 3.36
C GLN A 79 2.76 0.29 4.34
N ARG A 80 1.67 0.29 5.11
CA ARG A 80 1.40 1.29 6.14
C ARG A 80 2.40 1.16 7.29
N GLU A 81 2.72 -0.07 7.68
CA GLU A 81 3.71 -0.37 8.75
C GLU A 81 5.12 0.07 8.33
N ARG A 82 5.49 -0.20 7.08
CA ARG A 82 6.81 0.13 6.52
C ARG A 82 7.14 1.61 6.64
N VAL A 83 6.16 2.51 6.52
CA VAL A 83 6.42 3.96 6.68
C VAL A 83 6.97 4.26 8.07
N VAL A 84 6.37 3.67 9.10
CA VAL A 84 6.79 3.83 10.50
C VAL A 84 8.13 3.15 10.75
N GLU A 85 8.34 1.95 10.19
CA GLU A 85 9.63 1.25 10.27
C GLU A 85 10.76 2.06 9.66
N ARG A 86 10.53 2.71 8.50
CA ARG A 86 11.52 3.59 7.87
C ARG A 86 11.83 4.79 8.75
N LEU A 87 10.81 5.47 9.28
CA LEU A 87 11.01 6.58 10.23
C LEU A 87 11.81 6.12 11.46
N LEU A 88 11.50 4.95 12.01
CA LEU A 88 12.22 4.39 13.15
C LEU A 88 13.67 4.04 12.80
N SER A 89 13.92 3.50 11.60
CA SER A 89 15.27 3.16 11.14
C SER A 89 16.18 4.37 11.00
N GLU A 90 15.61 5.51 10.57
CA GLU A 90 16.33 6.78 10.39
C GLU A 90 16.49 7.53 11.71
N LEU A 91 15.40 7.69 12.47
CA LEU A 91 15.38 8.54 13.67
C LEU A 91 15.77 7.80 14.96
N LYS A 92 15.82 6.46 14.93
CA LYS A 92 16.07 5.52 16.04
C LYS A 92 15.02 5.54 17.15
N ILE A 93 14.55 6.71 17.56
CA ILE A 93 13.54 6.91 18.60
C ILE A 93 12.49 7.90 18.06
N LEU A 94 11.23 7.46 18.04
CA LEU A 94 10.08 8.29 17.64
C LEU A 94 9.42 8.96 18.84
N LYS A 95 9.54 8.40 20.06
CA LYS A 95 8.93 8.95 21.26
C LYS A 95 9.41 10.38 21.51
N GLY A 96 8.47 11.31 21.70
CA GLY A 96 8.75 12.73 21.94
C GLY A 96 9.13 13.52 20.68
N ARG A 97 9.15 12.89 19.49
CA ARG A 97 9.35 13.59 18.22
C ARG A 97 8.02 14.14 17.71
N THR A 98 8.08 15.30 17.06
CA THR A 98 6.95 15.82 16.28
C THR A 98 7.09 15.34 14.84
N VAL A 99 6.10 14.61 14.34
CA VAL A 99 6.05 14.12 12.95
C VAL A 99 4.85 14.76 12.24
N GLY A 100 5.12 15.50 11.17
CA GLY A 100 4.08 16.07 10.32
C GLY A 100 3.56 15.05 9.30
N LEU A 101 2.23 14.98 9.14
CA LEU A 101 1.58 14.19 8.10
C LEU A 101 1.05 15.12 7.01
N LEU A 102 1.69 15.11 5.83
CA LEU A 102 1.26 15.92 4.69
C LEU A 102 0.36 15.08 3.78
N GLY A 103 -0.95 15.32 3.88
CA GLY A 103 -2.00 14.59 3.16
C GLY A 103 -2.70 13.56 4.06
N LEU A 104 -4.02 13.70 4.20
CA LEU A 104 -4.85 12.84 5.06
C LEU A 104 -5.88 12.02 4.28
N ALA A 105 -6.43 12.58 3.20
CA ALA A 105 -7.36 11.87 2.34
C ALA A 105 -6.71 10.65 1.67
N PHE A 106 -7.53 9.65 1.32
CA PHE A 106 -7.01 8.40 0.74
C PHE A 106 -6.38 8.56 -0.64
N LYS A 107 -6.68 9.67 -1.34
CA LYS A 107 -6.11 10.08 -2.63
C LYS A 107 -6.23 11.60 -2.82
N PRO A 108 -5.57 12.20 -3.82
CA PRO A 108 -5.74 13.62 -4.15
C PRO A 108 -7.17 14.00 -4.52
N HIS A 109 -7.50 15.29 -4.33
CA HIS A 109 -8.77 15.91 -4.76
C HIS A 109 -10.03 15.31 -4.14
N THR A 110 -9.96 14.88 -2.88
CA THR A 110 -11.11 14.46 -2.08
C THR A 110 -10.80 14.72 -0.60
N ASP A 111 -11.84 14.83 0.22
CA ASP A 111 -11.81 14.91 1.68
C ASP A 111 -12.08 13.55 2.35
N ASP A 112 -12.31 12.49 1.56
CA ASP A 112 -12.64 11.16 2.07
C ASP A 112 -11.45 10.51 2.82
N LEU A 113 -11.67 10.23 4.11
CA LEU A 113 -10.70 9.62 5.01
C LEU A 113 -10.89 8.11 5.19
N ARG A 114 -11.90 7.50 4.57
CA ARG A 114 -12.20 6.07 4.76
C ARG A 114 -11.02 5.23 4.29
N GLU A 115 -10.55 4.33 5.15
CA GLU A 115 -9.40 3.46 4.90
C GLU A 115 -8.13 4.21 4.43
N ALA A 116 -8.00 5.50 4.74
CA ALA A 116 -6.89 6.31 4.29
C ALA A 116 -5.58 5.84 4.96
N PRO A 117 -4.50 5.56 4.20
CA PRO A 117 -3.23 5.12 4.76
C PRO A 117 -2.65 6.06 5.82
N ALA A 118 -2.86 7.37 5.66
CA ALA A 118 -2.39 8.39 6.60
C ALA A 118 -2.97 8.22 8.01
N ILE A 119 -4.23 7.80 8.13
CA ILE A 119 -4.89 7.59 9.43
C ILE A 119 -4.27 6.40 10.16
N ASP A 120 -3.97 5.31 9.45
CA ASP A 120 -3.34 4.14 10.05
C ASP A 120 -1.87 4.38 10.41
N ILE A 121 -1.16 5.17 9.61
CA ILE A 121 0.19 5.64 9.94
C ILE A 121 0.14 6.52 11.19
N ALA A 122 -0.81 7.47 11.26
CA ALA A 122 -0.99 8.34 12.44
C ALA A 122 -1.20 7.53 13.71
N LYS A 123 -2.11 6.54 13.68
CA LYS A 123 -2.38 5.64 14.83
C LYS A 123 -1.16 4.87 15.32
N ARG A 124 -0.17 4.62 14.44
CA ARG A 124 1.07 3.90 14.79
C ARG A 124 2.18 4.81 15.29
N LEU A 125 2.06 6.11 15.05
CA LEU A 125 3.00 7.13 15.54
C LEU A 125 2.60 7.67 16.92
N LEU A 126 1.34 7.50 17.31
CA LEU A 126 0.80 7.78 18.64
C LEU A 126 1.10 6.63 19.60
#